data_AF-A0A1S4E602-F1
#
_entry.id   AF-A0A1S4E602-F1
#
_cell.length_a   1.000
_cell.length_b   1.000
_cell.length_c   1.000
_cell.angle_alpha   90.00
_cell.angle_beta   90.00
_cell.angle_gamma   90.00
#
_symmetry.space_group_name_H-M   'P 1'
#
loop_
_entity.id
_entity.type
_entity.pdbx_description
1 polymer ?
#
loop_
_entity_poly.entity_id
_entity_poly.type
_entity_poly.pdbx_seq_one_letter_code
_entity_poly.pdbx_strand_id
1 'polypeptide(L)'
;MSLRNEIRGFMENANDWNKYITQGVTTIHNINSEVLVIVSGLNYDNDLRCLKEKPLNVGTLDNKLVFEVHLYSFSGDSESKFVKQPLNDICANIMNGFIDHAGFVMQGSNPFPLFVSEYGYDQREVNDAENRFMSCFTAHLVLRDLDWALWAWQGSYYFREGQAEPGESFGVLDSNWTQVKNPNFAKKFQLLQTMLQ
;
A
#
# COMPACT_ATOMS: atom_id res chain seq x y z
N MET A 1 -6.22 12.31 -5.20
CA MET A 1 -6.32 11.68 -6.53
C MET A 1 -5.03 10.88 -6.75
N SER A 2 -5.09 9.55 -6.83
CA SER A 2 -3.93 8.73 -7.21
C SER A 2 -3.68 8.83 -8.72
N LEU A 3 -2.42 9.05 -9.11
CA LEU A 3 -2.03 9.21 -10.50
C LEU A 3 -2.05 7.90 -11.29
N ARG A 4 -1.47 6.84 -10.72
CA ARG A 4 -1.31 5.57 -11.43
C ARG A 4 -1.06 4.44 -10.44
N ASN A 5 -1.88 3.41 -10.51
CA ASN A 5 -1.65 2.19 -9.76
C ASN A 5 -0.37 1.45 -10.24
N GLU A 6 0.47 1.00 -9.31
CA GLU A 6 1.55 0.00 -9.53
C GLU A 6 2.36 0.18 -10.82
N ILE A 7 3.08 1.31 -10.94
CA ILE A 7 4.01 1.52 -12.06
C ILE A 7 5.07 0.40 -12.04
N ARG A 8 5.26 -0.26 -13.18
CA ARG A 8 6.10 -1.45 -13.31
C ARG A 8 6.47 -1.76 -14.76
N GLY A 9 7.48 -2.59 -14.94
CA GLY A 9 7.79 -3.25 -16.21
C GLY A 9 9.28 -3.30 -16.50
N PHE A 10 9.68 -4.06 -17.51
CA PHE A 10 11.10 -4.31 -17.81
C PHE A 10 11.94 -3.05 -18.04
N MET A 11 11.32 -1.95 -18.50
CA MET A 11 11.99 -0.68 -18.77
C MET A 11 11.72 0.38 -17.70
N GLU A 12 11.13 0.01 -16.57
CA GLU A 12 10.88 0.97 -15.48
C GLU A 12 12.20 1.56 -14.95
N ASN A 13 12.22 2.87 -14.74
CA ASN A 13 13.41 3.58 -14.28
C ASN A 13 13.03 4.93 -13.65
N ALA A 14 13.92 5.45 -12.79
CA ALA A 14 13.68 6.69 -12.08
C ALA A 14 13.58 7.93 -12.98
N ASN A 15 14.22 7.95 -14.16
CA ASN A 15 14.16 9.11 -15.05
C ASN A 15 12.78 9.26 -15.68
N ASP A 16 12.24 8.18 -16.25
CA ASP A 16 10.91 8.20 -16.85
C ASP A 16 9.83 8.38 -15.79
N TRP A 17 9.95 7.70 -14.65
CA TRP A 17 9.06 7.92 -13.51
C TRP A 17 9.02 9.40 -13.13
N ASN A 18 10.19 10.02 -12.87
CA ASN A 18 10.25 11.43 -12.47
C ASN A 18 9.66 12.35 -13.55
N LYS A 19 9.99 12.12 -14.82
CA LYS A 19 9.47 12.91 -15.95
C LYS A 19 7.94 12.88 -16.01
N TYR A 20 7.34 11.70 -16.03
CA TYR A 20 5.89 11.56 -16.23
C TYR A 20 5.09 11.88 -14.97
N ILE A 21 5.60 11.52 -13.79
CA ILE A 21 4.99 11.93 -12.51
C ILE A 21 5.02 13.45 -12.36
N THR A 22 6.16 14.11 -12.61
CA THR A 22 6.25 15.58 -12.55
C THR A 22 5.24 16.24 -13.48
N GLN A 23 5.09 15.73 -14.71
CA GLN A 23 4.08 16.24 -15.65
C GLN A 23 2.66 16.05 -15.10
N GLY A 24 2.33 14.87 -14.58
CA GLY A 24 1.01 14.56 -14.02
C GLY A 24 0.66 15.44 -12.82
N VAL A 25 1.52 15.48 -11.80
CA VAL A 25 1.28 16.28 -10.59
C VAL A 25 1.17 17.77 -10.89
N THR A 26 2.03 18.29 -11.78
CA THR A 26 2.01 19.71 -12.17
C THR A 26 0.74 20.05 -12.93
N THR A 27 0.31 19.17 -13.84
CA THR A 27 -0.91 19.39 -14.62
C THR A 27 -2.14 19.41 -13.72
N ILE A 28 -2.26 18.45 -12.79
CA ILE A 28 -3.38 18.42 -11.84
C ILE A 28 -3.37 19.66 -10.95
N HIS A 29 -2.21 20.01 -10.40
CA HIS A 29 -2.10 21.17 -9.50
C HIS A 29 -2.45 22.49 -10.20
N ASN A 30 -2.02 22.68 -11.45
CA ASN A 30 -2.37 23.87 -12.24
C ASN A 30 -3.87 23.98 -12.54
N ILE A 31 -4.58 22.84 -12.64
CA ILE A 31 -6.03 22.81 -12.87
C ILE A 31 -6.79 23.01 -11.56
N ASN A 32 -6.32 22.38 -10.47
CA ASN A 32 -6.91 22.47 -9.15
C ASN A 32 -5.82 22.35 -8.08
N SER A 33 -5.42 23.48 -7.49
CA SER A 33 -4.40 23.55 -6.45
C SER A 33 -4.87 23.00 -5.11
N GLU A 34 -6.17 22.76 -4.92
CA GLU A 34 -6.71 22.38 -3.61
C GLU A 34 -6.59 20.88 -3.32
N VAL A 35 -6.54 20.04 -4.36
CA VAL A 35 -6.56 18.58 -4.21
C VAL A 35 -5.20 18.02 -3.84
N LEU A 36 -5.21 16.96 -3.02
CA LEU A 36 -4.04 16.11 -2.82
C LEU A 36 -3.82 15.21 -4.06
N VAL A 37 -2.58 15.13 -4.50
CA VAL A 37 -2.13 14.22 -5.56
C VAL A 37 -1.30 13.11 -4.91
N ILE A 38 -1.78 11.87 -5.07
CA ILE A 38 -1.15 10.68 -4.52
C ILE A 38 -0.27 10.07 -5.62
N VAL A 39 0.98 9.77 -5.28
CA VAL A 39 2.02 9.33 -6.22
C VAL A 39 2.57 7.98 -5.78
N SER A 40 2.41 6.99 -6.66
CA SER A 40 2.99 5.66 -6.48
C SER A 40 4.48 5.63 -6.82
N GLY A 41 5.18 4.66 -6.26
CA GLY A 41 6.53 4.27 -6.62
C GLY A 41 6.60 3.35 -7.84
N LEU A 42 7.77 2.72 -7.97
CA LEU A 42 8.08 1.68 -8.94
C LEU A 42 7.87 0.30 -8.32
N ASN A 43 8.09 -0.76 -9.12
CA ASN A 43 8.07 -2.15 -8.70
C ASN A 43 6.77 -2.53 -8.00
N TYR A 44 5.65 -2.45 -8.73
CA TYR A 44 4.32 -2.77 -8.19
C TYR A 44 3.96 -1.92 -6.96
N ASP A 45 4.38 -0.64 -7.00
CA ASP A 45 4.24 0.30 -5.89
C ASP A 45 4.87 -0.18 -4.58
N ASN A 46 5.90 -1.05 -4.64
CA ASN A 46 6.61 -1.49 -3.45
C ASN A 46 7.87 -0.64 -3.17
N ASP A 47 8.27 0.26 -4.07
CA ASP A 47 9.55 0.97 -3.97
C ASP A 47 9.50 2.46 -4.39
N LEU A 48 9.71 3.34 -3.41
CA LEU A 48 9.81 4.79 -3.59
C LEU A 48 11.27 5.28 -3.70
N ARG A 49 12.28 4.41 -3.68
CA ARG A 49 13.70 4.83 -3.73
C ARG A 49 14.09 5.54 -5.02
N CYS A 50 13.28 5.46 -6.07
CA CYS A 50 13.41 6.32 -7.25
C CYS A 50 13.43 7.81 -6.88
N LEU A 51 12.80 8.23 -5.77
CA LEU A 51 12.88 9.59 -5.22
C LEU A 51 14.27 9.96 -4.72
N LYS A 52 15.05 9.00 -4.20
CA LYS A 52 16.44 9.23 -3.75
C LYS A 52 17.34 9.50 -4.96
N GLU A 53 17.08 8.81 -6.07
CA GLU A 53 17.85 8.94 -7.32
C GLU A 53 17.44 10.18 -8.14
N LYS A 54 16.14 10.44 -8.22
CA LYS A 54 15.53 11.52 -9.00
C LYS A 54 14.44 12.20 -8.15
N PRO A 55 14.83 13.13 -7.27
CA PRO A 55 13.88 13.89 -6.46
C PRO A 55 12.87 14.62 -7.35
N LEU A 56 11.59 14.57 -6.98
CA LEU A 56 10.58 15.41 -7.61
C LEU A 56 10.86 16.87 -7.22
N ASN A 57 10.79 17.80 -8.17
CA ASN A 57 10.84 19.22 -7.85
C ASN A 57 9.44 19.70 -7.47
N VAL A 58 9.15 19.71 -6.18
CA VAL A 58 7.79 19.87 -5.63
C VAL A 58 7.54 21.24 -5.01
N GLY A 59 8.51 22.15 -5.09
CA GLY A 59 8.42 23.47 -4.44
C GLY A 59 7.26 24.33 -4.94
N THR A 60 6.65 23.96 -6.08
CA THR A 60 5.50 24.65 -6.69
C THR A 60 4.17 23.93 -6.44
N LEU A 61 4.14 22.89 -5.60
CA LEU A 61 2.95 22.04 -5.38
C LEU A 61 2.30 22.29 -4.02
N ASP A 62 2.67 23.36 -3.31
CA ASP A 62 2.02 23.86 -2.07
C ASP A 62 1.67 22.78 -1.03
N ASN A 63 2.58 21.82 -0.82
CA ASN A 63 2.40 20.68 0.09
C ASN A 63 1.18 19.79 -0.23
N LYS A 64 0.85 19.65 -1.52
CA LYS A 64 -0.29 18.84 -2.01
C LYS A 64 0.09 17.42 -2.45
N LEU A 65 1.30 16.96 -2.17
CA LEU A 65 1.75 15.62 -2.51
C LEU A 65 1.66 14.66 -1.34
N VAL A 66 1.23 13.44 -1.67
CA VAL A 66 1.24 12.27 -0.79
C VAL A 66 1.90 11.14 -1.57
N PHE A 67 2.80 10.38 -0.95
CA PHE A 67 3.31 9.16 -1.58
C PHE A 67 2.47 7.97 -1.14
N GLU A 68 2.28 7.01 -2.04
CA GLU A 68 1.63 5.74 -1.72
C GLU A 68 2.59 4.56 -1.85
N VAL A 69 2.25 3.47 -1.16
CA VAL A 69 2.99 2.22 -1.20
C VAL A 69 2.04 1.04 -0.98
N HIS A 70 2.30 -0.04 -1.72
CA HIS A 70 1.65 -1.33 -1.54
C HIS A 70 2.54 -2.27 -0.73
N LEU A 71 1.96 -3.10 0.13
CA LEU A 71 2.69 -4.19 0.78
C LEU A 71 1.81 -5.41 1.03
N TYR A 72 2.23 -6.56 0.51
CA TYR A 72 1.59 -7.85 0.74
C TYR A 72 2.59 -8.89 1.27
N SER A 73 2.09 -10.01 1.80
CA SER A 73 2.93 -11.14 2.22
C SER A 73 3.88 -11.62 1.11
N PHE A 74 3.45 -11.51 -0.13
CA PHE A 74 4.18 -11.93 -1.34
C PHE A 74 4.97 -10.80 -2.01
N SER A 75 4.99 -9.57 -1.47
CA SER A 75 5.81 -8.49 -2.01
C SER A 75 7.31 -8.83 -1.90
N GLY A 76 8.05 -8.63 -2.99
CA GLY A 76 9.49 -8.90 -3.13
C GLY A 76 9.85 -10.38 -3.24
N ASP A 77 9.47 -11.18 -2.25
CA ASP A 77 9.77 -12.61 -2.14
C ASP A 77 8.50 -13.43 -1.86
N SER A 78 8.56 -14.73 -2.15
CA SER A 78 7.51 -15.70 -1.81
C SER A 78 7.02 -15.55 -0.36
N GLU A 79 5.71 -15.51 -0.18
CA GLU A 79 5.07 -15.44 1.14
C GLU A 79 5.43 -16.61 2.07
N SER A 80 5.94 -17.72 1.53
CA SER A 80 6.44 -18.84 2.34
C SER A 80 7.52 -18.44 3.34
N LYS A 81 8.17 -17.27 3.16
CA LYS A 81 9.07 -16.66 4.16
C LYS A 81 8.43 -16.47 5.54
N PHE A 82 7.12 -16.21 5.62
CA PHE A 82 6.40 -16.02 6.89
C PHE A 82 6.18 -17.32 7.67
N VAL A 83 6.24 -18.48 7.02
CA VAL A 83 6.08 -19.80 7.67
C VAL A 83 7.39 -20.58 7.82
N LYS A 84 8.46 -20.15 7.14
CA LYS A 84 9.79 -20.78 7.19
C LYS A 84 10.73 -20.18 8.22
N GLN A 85 10.43 -18.99 8.73
CA GLN A 85 11.28 -18.24 9.66
C GLN A 85 10.54 -17.95 10.97
N PRO A 86 11.26 -17.72 12.09
CA PRO A 86 10.65 -17.18 13.30
C PRO A 86 9.91 -15.86 13.01
N LEU A 87 8.71 -15.71 13.58
CA LEU A 87 7.82 -14.60 13.25
C LEU A 87 8.46 -13.23 13.56
N ASN A 88 9.16 -13.12 14.68
CA ASN A 88 9.86 -11.91 15.10
C ASN A 88 10.95 -11.49 14.08
N ASP A 89 11.70 -12.45 13.55
CA ASP A 89 12.79 -12.17 12.61
C ASP A 89 12.24 -11.70 11.26
N ILE A 90 11.21 -12.39 10.74
CA ILE A 90 10.59 -12.00 9.47
C ILE A 90 9.81 -10.68 9.60
N CYS A 91 9.12 -10.42 10.72
CA CYS A 91 8.51 -9.12 10.96
C CYS A 91 9.56 -8.01 10.93
N ALA A 92 10.69 -8.17 11.64
CA ALA A 92 11.76 -7.19 11.68
C ALA A 92 12.36 -6.93 10.28
N ASN A 93 12.61 -8.00 9.52
CA ASN A 93 13.13 -7.89 8.16
C ASN A 93 12.18 -7.10 7.24
N ILE A 94 10.89 -7.47 7.20
CA ILE A 94 9.92 -6.81 6.33
C ILE A 94 9.71 -5.34 6.74
N MET A 95 9.70 -5.02 8.04
CA MET A 95 9.54 -3.62 8.49
C MET A 95 10.79 -2.78 8.18
N ASN A 96 11.99 -3.34 8.31
CA ASN A 96 13.22 -2.65 7.87
C ASN A 96 13.21 -2.43 6.35
N GLY A 97 12.77 -3.42 5.58
CA GLY A 97 12.56 -3.29 4.14
C GLY A 97 11.58 -2.17 3.80
N PHE A 98 10.41 -2.15 4.44
CA PHE A 98 9.41 -1.09 4.26
C PHE A 98 9.97 0.31 4.54
N ILE A 99 10.75 0.47 5.61
CA ILE A 99 11.38 1.75 5.94
C ILE A 99 12.40 2.16 4.86
N ASP A 100 13.24 1.24 4.40
CA ASP A 100 14.23 1.55 3.35
C ASP A 100 13.59 1.93 2.01
N HIS A 101 12.52 1.22 1.63
CA HIS A 101 11.89 1.34 0.33
C HIS A 101 10.86 2.47 0.26
N ALA A 102 10.16 2.75 1.37
CA ALA A 102 9.07 3.72 1.39
C ALA A 102 9.10 4.64 2.62
N GLY A 103 9.27 4.08 3.82
CA GLY A 103 9.12 4.83 5.07
C GLY A 103 10.08 6.01 5.25
N PHE A 104 11.19 6.05 4.49
CA PHE A 104 12.13 7.17 4.50
C PHE A 104 11.50 8.50 4.06
N VAL A 105 10.42 8.49 3.27
CA VAL A 105 9.81 9.74 2.77
C VAL A 105 9.18 10.60 3.89
N MET A 106 8.85 9.98 5.02
CA MET A 106 8.30 10.66 6.19
C MET A 106 9.38 11.26 7.10
N GLN A 107 10.65 11.14 6.74
CA GLN A 107 11.79 11.55 7.57
C GLN A 107 12.55 12.73 6.93
N GLY A 108 13.39 13.39 7.72
CA GLY A 108 14.25 14.48 7.26
C GLY A 108 13.62 15.87 7.41
N SER A 109 14.19 16.86 6.71
CA SER A 109 13.78 18.27 6.85
C SER A 109 12.49 18.62 6.12
N ASN A 110 12.15 17.88 5.06
CA ASN A 110 10.95 18.09 4.25
C ASN A 110 10.21 16.75 4.09
N PRO A 111 9.57 16.25 5.16
CA PRO A 111 8.86 14.98 5.11
C PRO A 111 7.58 15.08 4.26
N PHE A 112 7.20 13.97 3.64
CA PHE A 112 5.94 13.80 2.93
C PHE A 112 5.03 12.83 3.69
N PRO A 113 3.70 13.01 3.62
CA PRO A 113 2.76 11.97 4.04
C PRO A 113 2.97 10.70 3.21
N LEU A 114 2.93 9.55 3.88
CA LEU A 114 2.95 8.23 3.27
C LEU A 114 1.63 7.52 3.55
N PHE A 115 0.96 7.10 2.49
CA PHE A 115 -0.30 6.37 2.52
C PHE A 115 -0.07 4.92 2.11
N VAL A 116 -0.41 3.96 2.96
CA VAL A 116 -0.38 2.54 2.58
C VAL A 116 -1.67 2.25 1.81
N SER A 117 -1.67 2.53 0.52
CA SER A 117 -2.86 2.50 -0.34
C SER A 117 -3.39 1.10 -0.60
N GLU A 118 -2.53 0.07 -0.52
CA GLU A 118 -2.97 -1.31 -0.56
C GLU A 118 -2.12 -2.25 0.30
N TYR A 119 -2.82 -3.09 1.05
CA TYR A 119 -2.32 -4.30 1.67
C TYR A 119 -3.51 -5.23 1.89
N GLY A 120 -3.27 -6.52 2.15
CA GLY A 120 -4.40 -7.41 2.37
C GLY A 120 -4.01 -8.85 2.69
N TYR A 121 -5.05 -9.63 2.93
CA TYR A 121 -5.02 -11.06 3.22
C TYR A 121 -6.36 -11.70 2.87
N ASP A 122 -6.35 -13.01 2.68
CA ASP A 122 -7.53 -13.85 2.53
C ASP A 122 -8.40 -13.76 3.78
N GLN A 123 -9.58 -13.15 3.61
CA GLN A 123 -10.53 -12.92 4.70
C GLN A 123 -11.14 -14.22 5.25
N ARG A 124 -10.90 -15.37 4.62
CA ARG A 124 -11.27 -16.69 5.16
C ARG A 124 -10.27 -17.17 6.22
N GLU A 125 -9.13 -16.48 6.36
CA GLU A 125 -8.05 -16.78 7.31
C GLU A 125 -7.41 -18.16 7.11
N VAL A 126 -7.48 -18.72 5.89
CA VAL A 126 -6.93 -20.06 5.59
C VAL A 126 -5.45 -20.04 5.17
N ASN A 127 -4.87 -18.87 4.91
CA ASN A 127 -3.46 -18.71 4.55
C ASN A 127 -2.62 -18.28 5.77
N ASP A 128 -1.83 -19.21 6.32
CA ASP A 128 -0.97 -18.96 7.48
C ASP A 128 0.10 -17.87 7.24
N ALA A 129 0.64 -17.76 6.03
CA ALA A 129 1.65 -16.77 5.70
C ALA A 129 1.06 -15.35 5.74
N GLU A 130 -0.10 -15.17 5.13
CA GLU A 130 -0.83 -13.90 5.13
C GLU A 130 -1.32 -13.52 6.54
N ASN A 131 -1.84 -14.48 7.30
CA ASN A 131 -2.25 -14.26 8.70
C ASN A 131 -1.10 -13.78 9.58
N ARG A 132 0.11 -14.34 9.39
CA ARG A 132 1.33 -13.92 10.09
C ARG A 132 1.79 -12.54 9.63
N PHE A 133 1.77 -12.27 8.32
CA PHE A 133 2.07 -10.95 7.77
C PHE A 133 1.17 -9.87 8.37
N MET A 134 -0.14 -10.11 8.43
CA MET A 134 -1.10 -9.17 9.02
C MET A 134 -0.77 -8.84 10.47
N SER A 135 -0.28 -9.81 11.25
CA SER A 135 0.10 -9.59 12.65
C SER A 135 1.29 -8.63 12.78
N CYS A 136 2.28 -8.72 11.88
CA CYS A 136 3.42 -7.80 11.84
C CYS A 136 3.00 -6.41 11.35
N PHE A 137 2.31 -6.36 10.21
CA PHE A 137 2.17 -5.11 9.47
C PHE A 137 1.12 -4.20 10.08
N THR A 138 0.00 -4.74 10.58
CA THR A 138 -1.00 -3.92 11.30
C THR A 138 -0.42 -3.32 12.58
N ALA A 139 0.45 -4.04 13.30
CA ALA A 139 1.16 -3.48 14.45
C ALA A 139 2.09 -2.32 14.03
N HIS A 140 2.73 -2.41 12.87
CA HIS A 140 3.56 -1.32 12.34
C HIS A 140 2.74 -0.11 11.93
N LEU A 141 1.61 -0.31 11.22
CA LEU A 141 0.68 0.76 10.85
C LEU A 141 0.21 1.53 12.09
N VAL A 142 -0.20 0.81 13.14
CA VAL A 142 -0.60 1.40 14.43
C VAL A 142 0.57 2.16 15.08
N LEU A 143 1.75 1.54 15.15
CA LEU A 143 2.91 2.15 15.82
C LEU A 143 3.43 3.41 15.11
N ARG A 144 3.16 3.55 13.82
CA ARG A 144 3.61 4.67 12.99
C ARG A 144 2.51 5.66 12.65
N ASP A 145 1.28 5.40 13.11
CA ASP A 145 0.10 6.21 12.79
C ASP A 145 -0.04 6.48 11.28
N LEU A 146 0.11 5.42 10.49
CA LEU A 146 0.04 5.51 9.03
C LEU A 146 -1.40 5.46 8.55
N ASP A 147 -1.75 6.34 7.61
CA ASP A 147 -2.98 6.18 6.83
C ASP A 147 -2.88 4.91 5.96
N TRP A 148 -3.98 4.17 5.85
CA TRP A 148 -4.01 2.88 5.16
C TRP A 148 -5.34 2.61 4.47
N ALA A 149 -5.30 1.77 3.43
CA ALA A 149 -6.46 1.19 2.78
C ALA A 149 -6.27 -0.31 2.56
N LEU A 150 -7.24 -1.09 3.02
CA LEU A 150 -7.23 -2.54 2.89
C LEU A 150 -7.78 -2.95 1.52
N TRP A 151 -7.02 -3.77 0.80
CA TRP A 151 -7.51 -4.51 -0.35
C TRP A 151 -8.23 -5.79 0.13
N ALA A 152 -9.55 -5.90 0.00
CA ALA A 152 -10.47 -4.92 -0.60
C ALA A 152 -11.84 -4.92 0.08
N TRP A 153 -12.63 -3.87 -0.13
CA TRP A 153 -14.00 -3.83 0.37
C TRP A 153 -14.95 -4.81 -0.36
N GLN A 154 -14.78 -4.93 -1.68
CA GLN A 154 -15.68 -5.70 -2.56
C GLN A 154 -15.76 -7.19 -2.23
N GLY A 155 -16.92 -7.81 -2.44
CA GLY A 155 -17.11 -9.24 -2.21
C GLY A 155 -16.90 -10.14 -3.43
N SER A 156 -17.14 -9.61 -4.62
CA SER A 156 -17.04 -10.32 -5.91
C SER A 156 -16.74 -9.34 -7.06
N TYR A 157 -16.37 -9.89 -8.22
CA TYR A 157 -16.13 -9.12 -9.44
C TYR A 157 -17.29 -9.27 -10.41
N TYR A 158 -17.66 -8.23 -11.17
CA TYR A 158 -18.56 -8.44 -12.30
C TYR A 158 -17.99 -9.47 -13.29
N PHE A 159 -16.69 -9.36 -13.60
CA PHE A 159 -15.95 -10.31 -14.41
C PHE A 159 -14.47 -10.27 -14.06
N ARG A 160 -13.83 -11.42 -13.88
CA ARG A 160 -12.38 -11.53 -13.65
C ARG A 160 -11.87 -12.87 -14.17
N GLU A 161 -10.72 -12.85 -14.83
CA GLU A 161 -9.98 -14.06 -15.26
C GLU A 161 -10.84 -15.06 -16.05
N GLY A 162 -11.74 -14.55 -16.90
CA GLY A 162 -12.59 -15.39 -17.76
C GLY A 162 -13.86 -15.91 -17.08
N GLN A 163 -14.11 -15.55 -15.83
CA GLN A 163 -15.31 -15.93 -15.07
C GLN A 163 -16.17 -14.72 -14.75
N ALA A 164 -17.49 -14.87 -14.88
CA ALA A 164 -18.46 -13.91 -14.39
C ALA A 164 -18.70 -14.13 -12.90
N GLU A 165 -18.79 -13.05 -12.13
CA GLU A 165 -19.12 -13.10 -10.70
C GLU A 165 -18.21 -13.95 -9.80
N PRO A 166 -16.88 -14.09 -10.05
CA PRO A 166 -16.02 -14.80 -9.11
C PRO A 166 -15.92 -14.02 -7.80
N GLY A 167 -15.96 -14.73 -6.68
CA GLY A 167 -15.76 -14.16 -5.35
C GLY A 167 -14.33 -13.66 -5.14
N GLU A 168 -14.17 -12.55 -4.43
CA GLU A 168 -12.86 -11.99 -4.03
C GLU A 168 -12.51 -12.50 -2.63
N SER A 169 -11.53 -13.40 -2.49
CA SER A 169 -11.14 -13.95 -1.17
C SER A 169 -10.57 -12.90 -0.23
N PHE A 170 -9.89 -11.88 -0.74
CA PHE A 170 -9.36 -10.73 0.02
C PHE A 170 -10.45 -9.71 0.37
N GLY A 171 -11.66 -9.90 -0.16
CA GLY A 171 -12.81 -9.03 0.00
C GLY A 171 -13.41 -9.07 1.40
N VAL A 172 -13.59 -7.92 2.04
CA VAL A 172 -14.24 -7.76 3.36
C VAL A 172 -15.68 -8.25 3.31
N LEU A 173 -16.42 -7.96 2.25
CA LEU A 173 -17.77 -8.44 2.07
C LEU A 173 -17.80 -9.88 1.52
N ASP A 174 -18.88 -10.60 1.82
CA ASP A 174 -19.19 -11.88 1.17
C ASP A 174 -19.55 -11.68 -0.31
N SER A 175 -19.49 -12.75 -1.11
CA SER A 175 -19.71 -12.65 -2.57
C SER A 175 -21.08 -12.11 -2.96
N ASN A 176 -22.05 -12.17 -2.03
CA ASN A 176 -23.41 -11.66 -2.19
C ASN A 176 -23.58 -10.20 -1.75
N TRP A 177 -22.53 -9.56 -1.21
CA TRP A 177 -22.54 -8.17 -0.73
C TRP A 177 -23.53 -7.92 0.43
N THR A 178 -23.82 -8.95 1.22
CA THR A 178 -24.83 -8.90 2.30
C THR A 178 -24.23 -8.77 3.69
N GLN A 179 -23.00 -9.27 3.89
CA GLN A 179 -22.38 -9.30 5.21
C GLN A 179 -20.86 -9.26 5.13
N VAL A 180 -20.23 -8.94 6.27
CA VAL A 180 -18.78 -9.08 6.43
C VAL A 180 -18.43 -10.58 6.40
N LYS A 181 -17.49 -10.96 5.54
CA LYS A 181 -17.05 -12.33 5.31
C LYS A 181 -16.30 -12.91 6.50
N ASN A 182 -15.37 -12.13 7.06
CA ASN A 182 -14.55 -12.54 8.19
C ASN A 182 -15.22 -12.14 9.52
N PRO A 183 -15.69 -13.09 10.34
CA PRO A 183 -16.29 -12.76 11.64
C PRO A 183 -15.29 -12.10 12.61
N ASN A 184 -13.98 -12.28 12.40
CA ASN A 184 -12.92 -11.66 13.20
C ASN A 184 -12.49 -10.27 12.69
N PHE A 185 -13.07 -9.76 11.59
CA PHE A 185 -12.64 -8.53 10.94
C PHE A 185 -12.57 -7.34 11.91
N ALA A 186 -13.69 -7.01 12.56
CA ALA A 186 -13.75 -5.87 13.47
C ALA A 186 -12.72 -5.97 14.61
N LYS A 187 -12.49 -7.18 15.15
CA LYS A 187 -11.51 -7.41 16.21
C LYS A 187 -10.08 -7.19 15.72
N LYS A 188 -9.74 -7.64 14.50
CA LYS A 188 -8.41 -7.47 13.92
C LYS A 188 -8.06 -6.01 13.64
N PHE A 189 -9.04 -5.19 13.27
CA PHE A 189 -8.83 -3.79 12.92
C PHE A 189 -9.13 -2.80 14.06
N GLN A 190 -9.57 -3.29 15.22
CA GLN A 190 -9.95 -2.44 16.36
C GLN A 190 -8.84 -1.45 16.75
N LEU A 191 -7.59 -1.90 16.79
CA LEU A 191 -6.45 -1.03 17.16
C LEU A 191 -6.12 0.00 16.08
N LEU A 192 -6.34 -0.33 14.81
CA LEU A 192 -6.14 0.61 13.69
C LEU A 192 -7.21 1.71 13.63
N GLN A 193 -8.38 1.45 14.21
CA GLN A 193 -9.51 2.39 14.23
C GLN A 193 -9.52 3.27 15.49
N THR A 194 -8.66 2.97 16.46
CA THR A 194 -8.56 3.72 17.70
C THR A 194 -7.33 4.62 17.60
N MET A 195 -7.51 5.95 17.63
CA MET A 195 -6.37 6.85 17.74
C MET A 195 -5.60 6.53 19.02
N LEU A 196 -4.33 6.15 18.88
CA LEU A 196 -3.42 6.09 20.03
C LEU A 196 -3.17 7.53 20.43
N GLN A 197 -3.71 7.89 21.61
CA GLN A 197 -3.63 9.24 22.19
C GLN A 197 -2.20 9.77 22.30
#